data_AF-A0A1B6EQP6-F1
#
_entry.id   AF-A0A1B6EQP6-F1
#
_cell.length_a   1.000
_cell.length_b   1.000
_cell.length_c   1.000
_cell.angle_alpha   90.00
_cell.angle_beta   90.00
_cell.angle_gamma   90.00
#
_symmetry.space_group_name_H-M   'P 1'
#
loop_
_entity.id
_entity.type
_entity.pdbx_description
1 polymer ?
#
loop_
_entity_poly.entity_id
_entity_poly.type
_entity_poly.pdbx_seq_one_letter_code
_entity_poly.pdbx_strand_id
1 'polypeptide(L)'
;TKNEFSASSFKSSFRVLDKDSPRFNDFNIQMISETMCDHLFGNKKKRNFCNLQDLNKAMIELKKHGLMSNVKEVPDIALNLPKLEGETIEDHFYNIGENQCASYRKLIMNLLMELPVLPKAWEMKEGWTKYTSEGSFSVEFPEEDALVFDVEVCCSEGQMPTLATAVSNQAWYAWVSSDLIHGSQSAANNHYTLDRLIPLESNS
;
A
#
# COMPACT_ATOMS: atom_id res chain seq x y z
N THR A 1 25.22 -71.36 -16.79
CA THR A 1 24.13 -70.36 -16.90
C THR A 1 24.03 -69.65 -15.55
N LYS A 2 24.88 -68.64 -15.31
CA LYS A 2 24.60 -67.19 -15.46
C LYS A 2 23.31 -66.75 -14.75
N ASN A 3 23.46 -66.01 -13.65
CA ASN A 3 22.97 -64.64 -13.60
C ASN A 3 23.68 -63.85 -12.49
N GLU A 4 24.47 -62.89 -12.95
CA GLU A 4 25.08 -61.80 -12.19
C GLU A 4 23.97 -60.83 -11.75
N PHE A 5 23.91 -60.49 -10.46
CA PHE A 5 23.30 -59.23 -10.03
C PHE A 5 24.42 -58.30 -9.56
N SER A 6 24.82 -57.45 -10.48
CA SER A 6 25.75 -56.33 -10.29
C SER A 6 25.20 -55.40 -9.21
N ALA A 7 25.94 -55.25 -8.11
CA ALA A 7 25.75 -54.18 -7.14
C ALA A 7 26.10 -52.84 -7.80
N SER A 8 25.07 -52.12 -8.26
CA SER A 8 25.20 -50.74 -8.72
C SER A 8 25.47 -49.83 -7.53
N SER A 9 26.76 -49.55 -7.29
CA SER A 9 27.25 -48.49 -6.42
C SER A 9 26.57 -47.16 -6.76
N PHE A 10 25.82 -46.59 -5.81
CA PHE A 10 25.37 -45.20 -5.89
C PHE A 10 26.61 -44.30 -5.85
N LYS A 11 27.04 -43.83 -7.01
CA LYS A 11 28.05 -42.76 -7.10
C LYS A 11 27.44 -41.51 -6.48
N SER A 12 27.89 -41.16 -5.28
CA SER A 12 27.76 -39.81 -4.75
C SER A 12 28.53 -38.89 -5.69
N SER A 13 27.83 -38.25 -6.63
CA SER A 13 28.42 -37.17 -7.41
C SER A 13 28.39 -35.92 -6.52
N PHE A 14 29.44 -35.74 -5.72
CA PHE A 14 29.82 -34.40 -5.29
C PHE A 14 30.08 -33.60 -6.57
N ARG A 15 29.07 -32.85 -7.03
CA ARG A 15 29.25 -31.87 -8.10
C ARG A 15 30.11 -30.76 -7.50
N VAL A 16 31.26 -30.51 -8.12
CA VAL A 16 32.05 -29.31 -7.86
C VAL A 16 31.10 -28.13 -8.11
N LEU A 17 30.85 -27.32 -7.08
CA LEU A 17 30.00 -26.14 -7.14
C LEU A 17 30.72 -25.08 -7.97
N ASP A 18 30.57 -25.14 -9.29
CA ASP A 18 30.81 -23.97 -10.11
C ASP A 18 29.82 -22.89 -9.71
N LYS A 19 30.30 -21.65 -9.60
CA LYS A 19 29.53 -20.50 -9.10
C LYS A 19 28.27 -20.21 -9.93
N ASP A 20 28.24 -20.73 -11.15
CA ASP A 20 27.15 -20.59 -12.14
C ASP A 20 26.35 -21.89 -12.34
N SER A 21 26.56 -22.91 -11.51
CA SER A 21 25.78 -24.15 -11.59
C SER A 21 24.39 -23.97 -10.95
N PRO A 22 23.32 -24.50 -11.58
CA PRO A 22 21.98 -24.37 -11.03
C PRO A 22 21.89 -25.03 -9.66
N ARG A 23 21.20 -24.34 -8.75
CA ARG A 23 20.99 -24.80 -7.39
C ARG A 23 19.74 -25.63 -7.32
N PHE A 24 19.76 -26.66 -6.49
CA PHE A 24 18.61 -27.53 -6.26
C PHE A 24 18.33 -27.65 -4.77
N ASN A 25 17.07 -27.85 -4.41
CA ASN A 25 16.69 -28.19 -3.04
C ASN A 25 16.74 -29.71 -2.80
N ASP A 26 16.38 -30.15 -1.59
CA ASP A 26 16.36 -31.56 -1.18
C ASP A 26 15.43 -32.46 -2.01
N PHE A 27 14.51 -31.85 -2.76
CA PHE A 27 13.56 -32.52 -3.66
C PHE A 27 13.99 -32.44 -5.13
N ASN A 28 15.23 -32.02 -5.41
CA ASN A 28 15.76 -31.85 -6.76
C ASN A 28 14.97 -30.85 -7.62
N ILE A 29 14.33 -29.87 -6.97
CA ILE A 29 13.66 -28.75 -7.65
C ILE A 29 14.71 -27.66 -7.86
N GLN A 30 14.85 -27.19 -9.11
CA GLN A 30 15.75 -26.09 -9.45
C GLN A 30 15.30 -24.80 -8.74
N MET A 31 16.24 -24.18 -8.06
CA MET A 31 16.09 -22.93 -7.34
C MET A 31 16.65 -21.79 -8.19
N ILE A 32 16.27 -20.55 -7.86
CA ILE A 32 16.93 -19.35 -8.40
C ILE A 32 18.43 -19.35 -8.11
N SER A 33 19.18 -18.61 -8.94
CA SER A 33 20.63 -18.42 -8.82
C SER A 33 21.02 -17.92 -7.43
N GLU A 34 22.27 -18.16 -7.01
CA GLU A 34 22.79 -17.65 -5.74
C GLU A 34 22.68 -16.11 -5.68
N THR A 35 23.04 -15.44 -6.77
CA THR A 35 23.00 -13.97 -6.86
C THR A 35 21.59 -13.40 -6.65
N MET A 36 20.58 -14.03 -7.25
CA MET A 36 19.18 -13.65 -7.08
C MET A 36 18.69 -13.97 -5.66
N CYS A 37 19.11 -15.11 -5.13
CA CYS A 37 18.79 -15.52 -3.76
C CYS A 37 19.35 -14.52 -2.73
N ASP A 38 20.60 -14.12 -2.87
CA ASP A 38 21.26 -13.17 -1.98
C ASP A 38 20.63 -11.77 -2.10
N HIS A 39 20.23 -11.39 -3.31
CA HIS A 39 19.55 -10.13 -3.55
C HIS A 39 18.17 -10.09 -2.88
N LEU A 40 17.38 -11.17 -2.96
CA LEU A 40 16.01 -11.23 -2.44
C LEU A 40 15.94 -11.51 -0.93
N PHE A 41 16.77 -12.43 -0.43
CA PHE A 41 16.66 -12.96 0.94
C PHE A 41 17.82 -12.53 1.85
N GLY A 42 18.77 -11.77 1.32
CA GLY A 42 19.98 -11.34 2.02
C GLY A 42 20.90 -12.51 2.38
N ASN A 43 21.99 -12.20 3.10
CA ASN A 43 22.95 -13.18 3.61
C ASN A 43 22.48 -13.91 4.88
N LYS A 44 21.17 -14.08 5.07
CA LYS A 44 20.65 -14.82 6.23
C LYS A 44 20.98 -16.30 6.04
N LYS A 45 21.80 -16.86 6.95
CA LYS A 45 22.15 -18.29 6.94
C LYS A 45 20.87 -19.11 6.78
N LYS A 46 20.75 -19.85 5.67
CA LYS A 46 19.67 -20.81 5.46
C LYS A 46 19.65 -21.74 6.66
N ARG A 47 18.59 -21.67 7.47
CA ARG A 47 18.34 -22.71 8.48
C ARG A 47 18.03 -23.97 7.69
N ASN A 48 18.68 -25.09 8.02
CA ASN A 48 18.27 -26.40 7.53
C ASN A 48 16.82 -26.61 7.99
N PHE A 49 15.88 -26.43 7.06
CA PHE A 49 14.48 -26.18 7.38
C PHE A 49 13.74 -27.43 7.85
N CYS A 50 14.32 -28.61 7.62
CA CYS A 50 13.63 -29.88 7.76
C CYS A 50 14.49 -30.89 8.53
N ASN A 51 13.87 -31.54 9.50
CA ASN A 51 14.43 -32.76 10.07
C ASN A 51 14.36 -33.89 9.02
N LEU A 52 15.24 -34.89 9.13
CA LEU A 52 15.30 -36.00 8.18
C LEU A 52 14.00 -36.83 8.12
N GLN A 53 13.22 -36.86 9.20
CA GLN A 53 11.96 -37.62 9.23
C GLN A 53 10.91 -37.01 8.31
N ASP A 54 10.71 -35.70 8.38
CA ASP A 54 9.72 -34.99 7.59
C ASP A 54 10.12 -34.92 6.12
N LEU A 55 11.43 -34.81 5.84
CA LEU A 55 11.97 -34.99 4.49
C LEU A 55 11.59 -36.34 3.91
N ASN A 56 11.82 -37.43 4.65
CA ASN A 56 11.51 -38.79 4.19
C ASN A 56 10.00 -38.99 3.98
N LYS A 57 9.15 -38.47 4.86
CA LYS A 57 7.69 -38.53 4.69
C LYS A 57 7.25 -37.83 3.40
N ALA A 58 7.73 -36.60 3.17
CA ALA A 58 7.46 -35.86 1.95
C ALA A 58 7.98 -36.60 0.71
N MET A 59 9.17 -37.18 0.80
CA MET A 59 9.80 -37.98 -0.27
C MET A 59 8.93 -39.18 -0.70
N ILE A 60 8.34 -39.88 0.27
CA ILE A 60 7.45 -41.03 0.05
C ILE A 60 6.15 -40.58 -0.63
N GLU A 61 5.51 -39.53 -0.13
CA GLU A 61 4.24 -39.06 -0.68
C GLU A 61 4.41 -38.51 -2.11
N LEU A 62 5.49 -37.74 -2.36
CA LEU A 62 5.81 -37.26 -3.71
C LEU A 62 6.06 -38.40 -4.69
N LYS A 63 6.75 -39.48 -4.27
CA LYS A 63 6.93 -40.68 -5.10
C LYS A 63 5.62 -41.39 -5.39
N LYS A 64 4.77 -41.56 -4.37
CA LYS A 64 3.46 -42.21 -4.48
C LYS A 64 2.56 -41.51 -5.51
N HIS A 65 2.62 -40.18 -5.60
CA HIS A 65 1.87 -39.40 -6.59
C HIS A 65 2.61 -39.18 -7.92
N GLY A 66 3.78 -39.78 -8.11
CA GLY A 66 4.56 -39.62 -9.35
C GLY A 66 5.15 -38.22 -9.57
N LEU A 67 5.22 -37.38 -8.53
CA LEU A 67 5.69 -35.99 -8.59
C LEU A 67 7.21 -35.85 -8.47
N MET A 68 7.91 -36.96 -8.22
CA MET A 68 9.36 -37.05 -8.08
C MET A 68 10.12 -37.17 -9.41
N SER A 69 9.49 -36.76 -10.51
CA SER A 69 10.05 -36.89 -11.85
C SER A 69 11.14 -35.86 -12.12
N ASN A 70 12.06 -36.20 -13.02
CA ASN A 70 13.16 -35.33 -13.42
C ASN A 70 12.61 -34.15 -14.23
N VAL A 71 12.34 -33.03 -13.55
CA VAL A 71 12.04 -31.76 -14.20
C VAL A 71 13.26 -31.35 -15.03
N LYS A 72 13.03 -30.93 -16.28
CA LYS A 72 14.12 -30.42 -17.11
C LYS A 72 14.69 -29.17 -16.47
N GLU A 73 16.01 -29.12 -16.37
CA GLU A 73 16.73 -27.92 -16.00
C GLU A 73 16.39 -26.79 -16.98
N VAL A 74 16.08 -25.63 -16.43
CA VAL A 74 15.81 -24.41 -17.19
C VAL A 74 17.00 -23.46 -17.05
N PRO A 75 17.29 -22.61 -18.05
CA PRO A 75 18.36 -21.63 -17.93
C PRO A 75 18.07 -20.63 -16.81
N ASP A 76 19.13 -20.18 -16.15
CA ASP A 76 19.02 -19.14 -15.13
C ASP A 76 18.50 -17.83 -15.74
N ILE A 77 17.66 -17.13 -14.98
CA ILE A 77 17.04 -15.88 -15.39
C ILE A 77 17.90 -14.71 -14.90
N ALA A 78 18.39 -13.90 -15.82
CA ALA A 78 19.05 -12.64 -15.50
C ALA A 78 18.01 -11.51 -15.41
N LEU A 79 17.49 -11.26 -14.20
CA LEU A 79 16.68 -10.08 -13.92
C LEU A 79 17.54 -8.98 -13.31
N ASN A 80 17.43 -7.77 -13.83
CA ASN A 80 18.02 -6.59 -13.21
C ASN A 80 17.04 -6.04 -12.17
N LEU A 81 17.13 -6.55 -10.93
CA LEU A 81 16.28 -6.10 -9.84
C LEU A 81 16.84 -4.82 -9.20
N PRO A 82 15.97 -3.87 -8.80
CA PRO A 82 16.40 -2.69 -8.08
C PRO A 82 16.95 -3.08 -6.71
N LYS A 83 17.81 -2.25 -6.14
CA LYS A 83 18.29 -2.45 -4.78
C LYS A 83 17.11 -2.52 -3.81
N LEU A 84 17.10 -3.53 -2.94
CA LEU A 84 16.09 -3.61 -1.88
C LEU A 84 16.20 -2.42 -0.92
N GLU A 85 15.04 -1.98 -0.47
CA GLU A 85 14.86 -0.97 0.57
C GLU A 85 14.83 -1.70 1.93
N GLY A 86 15.93 -2.35 2.32
CA GLY A 86 15.99 -3.19 3.53
C GLY A 86 16.83 -4.44 3.36
N GLU A 87 16.73 -5.39 4.29
CA GLU A 87 17.48 -6.65 4.24
C GLU A 87 16.70 -7.79 3.56
N THR A 88 15.37 -7.75 3.60
CA THR A 88 14.50 -8.75 2.99
C THR A 88 13.42 -8.13 2.11
N ILE A 89 12.73 -8.96 1.31
CA ILE A 89 11.57 -8.53 0.52
C ILE A 89 10.49 -7.90 1.43
N GLU A 90 10.28 -8.47 2.61
CA GLU A 90 9.32 -7.94 3.59
C GLU A 90 9.71 -6.53 4.04
N ASP A 91 10.99 -6.30 4.38
CA ASP A 91 11.49 -4.96 4.73
C ASP A 91 11.31 -3.99 3.57
N HIS A 92 11.61 -4.42 2.34
CA HIS A 92 11.48 -3.58 1.15
C HIS A 92 10.05 -3.06 0.95
N PHE A 93 9.06 -3.94 1.00
CA PHE A 93 7.66 -3.52 0.85
C PHE A 93 7.16 -2.72 2.06
N TYR A 94 7.61 -3.06 3.27
CA TYR A 94 7.30 -2.28 4.46
C TYR A 94 7.85 -0.85 4.35
N ASN A 95 9.12 -0.69 3.97
CA ASN A 95 9.77 0.62 3.86
C ASN A 95 9.22 1.45 2.70
N ILE A 96 8.88 0.83 1.56
CA ILE A 96 8.16 1.50 0.46
C ILE A 96 6.79 2.01 0.94
N GLY A 97 6.06 1.18 1.67
CA GLY A 97 4.78 1.55 2.25
C GLY A 97 4.93 2.68 3.27
N GLU A 98 5.94 2.61 4.13
CA GLU A 98 6.20 3.67 5.09
C GLU A 98 6.56 4.99 4.44
N ASN A 99 7.47 4.99 3.47
CA ASN A 99 7.89 6.20 2.78
C ASN A 99 6.72 6.93 2.09
N GLN A 100 5.72 6.19 1.61
CA GLN A 100 4.53 6.77 0.98
C GLN A 100 3.46 7.21 1.98
N CYS A 101 3.27 6.46 3.06
CA CYS A 101 2.11 6.61 3.95
C CYS A 101 2.43 7.29 5.29
N ALA A 102 3.71 7.45 5.67
CA ALA A 102 4.09 7.96 6.98
C ALA A 102 3.54 9.36 7.28
N SER A 103 3.61 10.28 6.31
CA SER A 103 3.08 11.63 6.43
C SER A 103 1.57 11.63 6.65
N TYR A 104 0.82 10.90 5.83
CA TYR A 104 -0.63 10.76 5.96
C TYR A 104 -1.04 10.08 7.27
N ARG A 105 -0.32 9.04 7.71
CA ARG A 105 -0.56 8.41 9.01
C ARG A 105 -0.40 9.42 10.15
N LYS A 106 0.62 10.26 10.11
CA LYS A 106 0.81 11.34 11.11
C LYS A 106 -0.36 12.32 11.10
N LEU A 107 -0.82 12.75 9.91
CA LEU A 107 -1.98 13.64 9.77
C LEU A 107 -3.26 13.01 10.34
N ILE A 108 -3.54 11.75 10.02
CA ILE A 108 -4.71 11.02 10.53
C ILE A 108 -4.64 10.88 12.05
N MET A 109 -3.48 10.52 12.61
CA MET A 109 -3.34 10.40 14.07
C MET A 109 -3.56 11.73 14.78
N ASN A 110 -3.14 12.85 14.19
CA ASN A 110 -3.43 14.19 14.72
C ASN A 110 -4.92 14.55 14.59
N LEU A 111 -5.58 14.14 13.51
CA LEU A 111 -7.01 14.38 13.26
C LEU A 111 -7.90 13.57 14.23
N LEU A 112 -7.48 12.36 14.60
CA LEU A 112 -8.19 11.47 15.52
C LEU A 112 -8.01 11.82 17.02
N MET A 113 -7.36 12.94 17.32
CA MET A 113 -7.33 13.49 18.69
C MET A 113 -8.72 14.00 19.11
N GLU A 114 -8.81 14.62 20.29
CA GLU A 114 -10.08 15.17 20.79
C GLU A 114 -10.65 16.21 19.82
N LEU A 115 -11.93 16.07 19.49
CA LEU A 115 -12.62 16.98 18.58
C LEU A 115 -12.86 18.33 19.26
N PRO A 116 -12.81 19.44 18.50
CA PRO A 116 -13.22 20.74 19.00
C PRO A 116 -14.69 20.72 19.40
N VAL A 117 -15.05 21.60 20.35
CA VAL A 117 -16.43 21.73 20.82
C VAL A 117 -17.33 22.10 19.65
N LEU A 118 -18.39 21.30 19.45
CA LEU A 118 -19.37 21.54 18.40
C LEU A 118 -20.03 22.92 18.59
N PRO A 119 -20.08 23.77 17.55
CA PRO A 119 -20.75 25.05 17.65
C PRO A 119 -22.25 24.87 17.90
N LYS A 120 -22.80 25.73 18.76
CA LYS A 120 -24.24 25.70 19.11
C LYS A 120 -25.13 26.32 18.03
N ALA A 121 -24.55 27.20 17.21
CA ALA A 121 -25.22 27.88 16.12
C ALA A 121 -24.24 28.03 14.96
N TRP A 122 -24.78 27.89 13.75
CA TRP A 122 -24.04 28.04 12.50
C TRP A 122 -24.51 29.32 11.81
N GLU A 123 -23.56 30.12 11.32
CA GLU A 123 -23.83 31.35 10.59
C GLU A 123 -24.16 31.06 9.12
N MET A 124 -25.28 31.61 8.65
CA MET A 124 -25.66 31.59 7.24
C MET A 124 -24.94 32.73 6.51
N LYS A 125 -23.62 32.58 6.32
CA LYS A 125 -22.73 33.60 5.76
C LYS A 125 -21.95 33.03 4.59
N GLU A 126 -21.93 33.77 3.47
CA GLU A 126 -21.18 33.42 2.27
C GLU A 126 -19.69 33.15 2.57
N GLY A 127 -19.15 32.09 1.97
CA GLY A 127 -17.77 31.64 2.16
C GLY A 127 -17.57 30.78 3.41
N TRP A 128 -16.31 30.59 3.80
CA TRP A 128 -15.97 29.81 4.99
C TRP A 128 -16.11 30.61 6.27
N THR A 129 -16.69 29.97 7.28
CA THR A 129 -16.69 30.41 8.68
C THR A 129 -16.02 29.33 9.53
N LYS A 130 -14.98 29.71 10.28
CA LYS A 130 -14.24 28.90 11.26
C LYS A 130 -14.87 29.08 12.63
N TYR A 131 -15.15 27.99 13.34
CA TYR A 131 -15.74 27.97 14.68
C TYR A 131 -14.77 27.36 15.69
N THR A 132 -14.46 28.13 16.72
CA THR A 132 -13.54 27.77 17.81
C THR A 132 -14.18 28.08 19.16
N SER A 133 -13.47 27.79 20.25
CA SER A 133 -13.87 28.22 21.60
C SER A 133 -13.87 29.74 21.79
N GLU A 134 -13.14 30.48 20.96
CA GLU A 134 -13.04 31.94 21.01
C GLU A 134 -14.19 32.63 20.25
N GLY A 135 -14.81 31.93 19.30
CA GLY A 135 -15.90 32.45 18.48
C GLY A 135 -15.87 31.96 17.04
N SER A 136 -16.59 32.67 16.19
CA SER A 136 -16.68 32.47 14.74
C SER A 136 -15.87 33.52 13.98
N PHE A 137 -15.15 33.09 12.94
CA PHE A 137 -14.29 33.93 12.13
C PHE A 137 -14.47 33.62 10.64
N SER A 138 -14.51 34.64 9.79
CA SER A 138 -14.42 34.43 8.33
C SER A 138 -13.01 34.03 7.95
N VAL A 139 -12.85 32.99 7.15
CA VAL A 139 -11.56 32.55 6.60
C VAL A 139 -11.70 32.30 5.10
N GLU A 140 -10.58 32.30 4.37
CA GLU A 140 -10.59 32.01 2.93
C GLU A 140 -10.72 30.52 2.63
N PHE A 141 -10.08 29.67 3.45
CA PHE A 141 -10.12 28.21 3.41
C PHE A 141 -9.75 27.64 4.80
N PRO A 142 -10.02 26.36 5.09
CA PRO A 142 -9.61 25.72 6.33
C PRO A 142 -8.08 25.72 6.49
N GLU A 143 -7.57 26.13 7.66
CA GLU A 143 -6.14 26.37 7.87
C GLU A 143 -5.34 25.11 8.26
N GLU A 144 -6.02 24.00 8.58
CA GLU A 144 -5.37 22.78 9.06
C GLU A 144 -5.06 21.77 7.94
N ASP A 145 -3.95 21.06 8.07
CA ASP A 145 -3.45 20.09 7.10
C ASP A 145 -4.33 18.85 6.88
N ALA A 146 -5.29 18.60 7.80
CA ALA A 146 -6.17 17.45 7.76
C ALA A 146 -7.55 17.80 8.30
N LEU A 147 -8.57 17.39 7.56
CA LEU A 147 -9.98 17.64 7.89
C LEU A 147 -10.86 16.50 7.38
N VAL A 148 -11.98 16.27 8.08
CA VAL A 148 -13.12 15.50 7.57
C VAL A 148 -14.13 16.50 7.05
N PHE A 149 -14.66 16.28 5.86
CA PHE A 149 -15.46 17.25 5.14
C PHE A 149 -16.63 16.57 4.43
N ASP A 150 -17.76 17.26 4.42
CA ASP A 150 -19.01 16.83 3.81
C ASP A 150 -19.66 17.99 3.04
N VAL A 151 -20.32 17.67 1.92
CA VAL A 151 -20.86 18.66 0.96
C VAL A 151 -22.31 18.36 0.63
N GLU A 152 -23.11 19.41 0.62
CA GLU A 152 -24.48 19.38 0.15
C GLU A 152 -24.62 20.06 -1.21
N VAL A 153 -25.44 19.47 -2.07
CA VAL A 153 -25.75 19.96 -3.42
C VAL A 153 -27.26 20.03 -3.59
N CYS A 154 -27.77 21.15 -4.10
CA CYS A 154 -29.18 21.26 -4.48
C CYS A 154 -29.41 20.68 -5.88
N CYS A 155 -29.69 19.37 -5.97
CA CYS A 155 -29.80 18.63 -7.24
C CYS A 155 -30.85 19.19 -8.22
N SER A 156 -31.89 19.89 -7.74
CA SER A 156 -32.88 20.54 -8.61
C SER A 156 -32.34 21.79 -9.31
N GLU A 157 -31.33 22.44 -8.72
CA GLU A 157 -30.72 23.68 -9.21
C GLU A 157 -29.39 23.44 -9.93
N GLY A 158 -28.75 22.28 -9.72
CA GLY A 158 -27.54 21.86 -10.43
C GLY A 158 -26.63 20.94 -9.63
N GLN A 159 -25.39 20.80 -10.09
CA GLN A 159 -24.34 19.98 -9.46
C GLN A 159 -23.35 20.82 -8.62
N MET A 160 -23.61 22.12 -8.45
CA MET A 160 -22.71 23.01 -7.73
C MET A 160 -22.85 22.82 -6.21
N PRO A 161 -21.75 22.88 -5.46
CA PRO A 161 -21.80 22.83 -4.00
C PRO A 161 -22.65 23.99 -3.46
N THR A 162 -23.51 23.66 -2.51
CA THR A 162 -24.46 24.59 -1.89
C THR A 162 -24.03 24.93 -0.46
N LEU A 163 -23.69 23.89 0.30
CA LEU A 163 -23.13 24.00 1.65
C LEU A 163 -22.00 23.00 1.80
N ALA A 164 -21.08 23.27 2.71
CA ALA A 164 -20.18 22.25 3.21
C ALA A 164 -19.94 22.43 4.69
N THR A 165 -19.64 21.34 5.37
CA THR A 165 -19.12 21.36 6.73
C THR A 165 -17.80 20.63 6.78
N ALA A 166 -16.91 21.08 7.66
CA ALA A 166 -15.66 20.37 7.90
C ALA A 166 -15.28 20.42 9.38
N VAL A 167 -14.48 19.45 9.81
CA VAL A 167 -13.90 19.40 11.14
C VAL A 167 -12.44 18.99 11.06
N SER A 168 -11.61 19.76 11.73
CA SER A 168 -10.21 19.43 12.00
C SER A 168 -10.03 19.11 13.48
N ASN A 169 -8.79 18.86 13.90
CA ASN A 169 -8.46 18.75 15.32
C ASN A 169 -8.47 20.11 16.07
N GLN A 170 -8.68 21.23 15.37
CA GLN A 170 -8.65 22.58 15.97
C GLN A 170 -10.00 23.30 15.88
N ALA A 171 -10.76 23.10 14.82
CA ALA A 171 -11.98 23.86 14.58
C ALA A 171 -13.04 23.10 13.79
N TRP A 172 -14.28 23.56 13.94
CA TRP A 172 -15.36 23.27 13.00
C TRP A 172 -15.41 24.34 11.93
N TYR A 173 -15.92 24.00 10.75
CA TYR A 173 -16.06 24.90 9.63
C TYR A 173 -17.41 24.71 8.95
N ALA A 174 -17.98 25.79 8.45
CA ALA A 174 -19.09 25.75 7.50
C ALA A 174 -18.80 26.69 6.34
N TRP A 175 -19.10 26.23 5.14
CA TRP A 175 -19.04 27.02 3.91
C TRP A 175 -20.45 27.19 3.36
N VAL A 176 -20.77 28.41 2.94
CA VAL A 176 -22.04 28.71 2.26
C VAL A 176 -21.77 29.31 0.88
N SER A 177 -22.41 28.77 -0.15
CA SER A 177 -22.27 29.28 -1.51
C SER A 177 -22.93 30.65 -1.67
N SER A 178 -22.37 31.46 -2.56
CA SER A 178 -22.96 32.74 -2.99
C SER A 178 -24.37 32.54 -3.56
N ASP A 179 -24.55 31.48 -4.37
CA ASP A 179 -25.83 31.13 -5.00
C ASP A 179 -26.93 30.82 -3.96
N LEU A 180 -26.58 30.26 -2.80
CA LEU A 180 -27.54 29.99 -1.73
C LEU A 180 -27.99 31.26 -0.99
N ILE A 181 -27.09 32.23 -0.83
CA ILE A 181 -27.37 33.50 -0.13
C ILE A 181 -28.15 34.47 -1.03
N HIS A 182 -27.70 34.64 -2.28
CA HIS A 182 -28.23 35.65 -3.20
C HIS A 182 -29.29 35.10 -4.15
N GLY A 183 -29.48 33.78 -4.17
CA GLY A 183 -30.31 33.07 -5.14
C GLY A 183 -29.54 32.76 -6.42
N SER A 184 -29.76 31.57 -6.98
CA SER A 184 -29.12 31.11 -8.21
C SER A 184 -29.48 32.03 -9.38
N GLN A 185 -28.51 32.80 -9.88
CA GLN A 185 -28.65 33.53 -11.15
C GLN A 185 -28.25 32.67 -12.36
N SER A 186 -27.78 31.45 -12.12
CA SER A 186 -26.97 30.68 -13.08
C SER A 186 -27.53 29.30 -13.42
N ALA A 187 -28.78 29.00 -13.08
CA ALA A 187 -29.47 27.73 -13.41
C ALA A 187 -29.45 27.38 -14.93
N ALA A 188 -29.06 28.32 -15.80
CA ALA A 188 -28.98 28.14 -17.24
C ALA A 188 -27.57 27.82 -17.78
N ASN A 189 -26.50 28.03 -17.02
CA ASN A 189 -25.12 27.94 -17.53
C ASN A 189 -24.27 26.96 -16.72
N ASN A 190 -23.95 25.81 -17.32
CA ASN A 190 -23.04 24.77 -16.81
C ASN A 190 -21.56 25.22 -16.76
N HIS A 191 -21.29 26.49 -16.45
CA HIS A 191 -19.94 27.01 -16.29
C HIS A 191 -19.49 26.80 -14.85
N TYR A 192 -18.68 25.76 -14.66
CA TYR A 192 -17.91 25.51 -13.45
C TYR A 192 -16.68 26.43 -13.46
N THR A 193 -16.73 27.48 -12.65
CA THR A 193 -15.60 28.38 -12.42
C THR A 193 -15.10 28.20 -10.99
N LEU A 194 -13.79 28.37 -10.77
CA LEU A 194 -13.17 28.09 -9.47
C LEU A 194 -13.75 28.94 -8.33
N ASP A 195 -14.16 30.18 -8.62
CA ASP A 195 -14.82 31.09 -7.69
C ASP A 195 -16.18 30.58 -7.18
N ARG A 196 -16.77 29.59 -7.86
CA ARG A 196 -18.03 28.95 -7.46
C ARG A 196 -17.84 27.60 -6.76
N LEU A 197 -16.60 27.11 -6.64
CA LEU A 197 -16.27 25.90 -5.91
C LEU A 197 -15.85 26.21 -4.47
N ILE A 198 -15.78 25.19 -3.63
CA ILE A 198 -15.35 25.31 -2.24
C ILE A 198 -13.82 25.44 -2.22
N PRO A 199 -13.25 26.58 -1.77
CA PRO A 199 -11.81 26.75 -1.70
C PRO A 199 -11.23 25.92 -0.55
N LEU A 200 -10.23 25.09 -0.82
CA LEU A 200 -9.48 24.32 0.20
C LEU A 200 -8.00 24.72 0.29
N GLU A 201 -7.56 25.61 -0.60
CA GLU A 201 -6.19 26.13 -0.65
C GLU A 201 -6.20 27.55 -1.25
N SER A 202 -5.07 28.23 -1.12
CA SER A 202 -4.87 29.54 -1.75
C SER A 202 -4.66 29.43 -3.27
N ASN A 203 -5.09 30.43 -4.03
CA ASN A 203 -4.83 30.55 -5.48
C ASN A 203 -3.37 30.92 -5.84
N SER A 204 -2.40 30.73 -4.94
CA SER A 204 -1.00 31.19 -5.08
C SER A 204 -0.06 30.09 -5.56
#